data_AF-A0A8U0R446-F1
#
_entry.id   AF-A0A8U0R446-F1
#
_cell.length_a   1.000
_cell.length_b   1.000
_cell.length_c   1.000
_cell.angle_alpha   90.00
_cell.angle_beta   90.00
_cell.angle_gamma   90.00
#
_symmetry.space_group_name_H-M   'P 1'
#
loop_
_entity.id
_entity.type
_entity.pdbx_description
1 polymer ?
#
loop_
_entity_poly.entity_id
_entity_poly.type
_entity_poly.pdbx_seq_one_letter_code
_entity_poly.pdbx_strand_id
1 'polypeptide(L)'
;MVRDTLTTFNNRTYKTKMPLSCYQVLAQDCTIELKFMVLLKKDHASEQNHINVKISDMLISLYTEDNDEDNDEDNDEDNDVIVKVNGMDPSGSIKIKRKGEGVSLYAPSHGLQEVYFDKDSWKIKVVDWMKGQTCGLCGRADGEDRQEYRTPSGRLTKSSVSFAHSWVLPSESCRDESVKCLMTFESVKLEKQVIVDAQESKCYSVEPVLRCLPGCLPVRTTPITIGFHWPAHSNLNRSEGLSSIYEKSVDLSEKTEAHVACRCSEQCI
;
A
#
# COMPACT_ATOMS: atom_id res chain seq x y z
N MET A 1 -1.06 -13.39 -0.92
CA MET A 1 -2.31 -12.91 -0.31
C MET A 1 -3.45 -13.75 -0.81
N VAL A 2 -4.44 -14.02 0.03
CA VAL A 2 -5.71 -14.67 -0.35
C VAL A 2 -6.83 -13.93 0.37
N ARG A 3 -7.84 -13.45 -0.35
CA ARG A 3 -9.04 -12.79 0.23
C ARG A 3 -8.73 -11.76 1.33
N ASP A 4 -8.06 -10.66 0.98
CA ASP A 4 -7.68 -9.57 1.91
C ASP A 4 -6.72 -9.95 3.06
N THR A 5 -6.19 -11.17 3.05
CA THR A 5 -5.27 -11.66 4.08
C THR A 5 -3.85 -11.75 3.53
N LEU A 6 -2.92 -11.04 4.17
CA LEU A 6 -1.51 -10.98 3.78
C LEU A 6 -0.66 -11.70 4.84
N THR A 7 0.26 -12.55 4.37
CA THR A 7 1.28 -13.21 5.19
C THR A 7 2.64 -12.66 4.80
N THR A 8 3.37 -12.13 5.78
CA THR A 8 4.68 -11.51 5.56
C THR A 8 5.78 -12.53 5.37
N PHE A 9 7.00 -12.07 5.05
CA PHE A 9 8.18 -12.92 4.94
C PHE A 9 8.54 -13.62 6.27
N ASN A 10 8.24 -12.98 7.40
CA ASN A 10 8.41 -13.54 8.74
C ASN A 10 7.19 -14.37 9.20
N ASN A 11 6.32 -14.77 8.27
CA ASN A 11 5.16 -15.63 8.49
C ASN A 11 4.06 -15.03 9.40
N ARG A 12 4.05 -13.70 9.59
CA ARG A 12 2.98 -13.02 10.31
C ARG A 12 1.81 -12.77 9.38
N THR A 13 0.62 -13.19 9.79
CA THR A 13 -0.61 -13.03 9.00
C THR A 13 -1.49 -11.92 9.56
N TYR A 14 -2.02 -11.06 8.69
CA TYR A 14 -2.96 -10.02 9.08
C TYR A 14 -3.97 -9.71 7.97
N LYS A 15 -5.12 -9.17 8.38
CA LYS A 15 -6.12 -8.64 7.46
C LYS A 15 -5.77 -7.21 7.10
N THR A 16 -5.89 -6.89 5.82
CA THR A 16 -5.71 -5.56 5.29
C THR A 16 -6.98 -5.10 4.56
N LYS A 17 -7.22 -3.78 4.55
CA LYS A 17 -8.28 -3.15 3.76
C LYS A 17 -7.64 -2.23 2.75
N MET A 18 -7.33 -2.78 1.58
CA MET A 18 -6.63 -2.06 0.51
C MET A 18 -7.52 -0.96 -0.07
N PRO A 19 -7.01 0.26 -0.27
CA PRO A 19 -7.72 1.28 -1.00
C PRO A 19 -7.84 0.92 -2.49
N LEU A 20 -8.96 1.29 -3.10
CA LEU A 20 -9.14 1.17 -4.55
C LEU A 20 -8.31 2.24 -5.28
N SER A 21 -7.85 1.91 -6.48
CA SER A 21 -7.13 2.80 -7.41
C SER A 21 -5.74 3.27 -7.00
N CYS A 22 -5.32 3.07 -5.75
CA CYS A 22 -4.01 3.48 -5.25
C CYS A 22 -3.03 2.31 -5.21
N TYR A 23 -1.77 2.59 -5.52
CA TYR A 23 -0.69 1.60 -5.38
C TYR A 23 -0.29 1.45 -3.91
N GLN A 24 0.06 0.24 -3.52
CA GLN A 24 0.68 -0.10 -2.24
C GLN A 24 1.96 -0.86 -2.46
N VAL A 25 2.98 -0.52 -1.68
CA VAL A 25 4.29 -1.20 -1.72
C VAL A 25 4.20 -2.54 -0.99
N LEU A 26 4.15 -3.64 -1.75
CA LEU A 26 4.19 -4.99 -1.19
C LEU A 26 5.58 -5.30 -0.64
N ALA A 27 6.60 -5.12 -1.47
CA ALA A 27 8.00 -5.33 -1.11
C ALA A 27 8.88 -4.49 -2.03
N GLN A 28 9.94 -3.90 -1.50
CA GLN A 28 10.98 -3.24 -2.28
C GLN A 28 12.35 -3.48 -1.64
N ASP A 29 13.39 -3.31 -2.44
CA ASP A 29 14.76 -3.19 -1.93
C ASP A 29 14.92 -1.84 -1.22
N CYS A 30 15.28 -1.85 0.06
CA CYS A 30 15.45 -0.65 0.88
C CYS A 30 16.91 -0.38 1.22
N THR A 31 17.82 -0.95 0.44
CA THR A 31 19.23 -0.55 0.36
C THR A 31 19.39 0.68 -0.54
N ILE A 32 20.62 1.18 -0.63
CA ILE A 32 20.99 2.25 -1.56
C ILE A 32 20.90 1.83 -3.03
N GLU A 33 20.84 0.53 -3.34
CA GLU A 33 20.83 0.02 -4.72
C GLU A 33 19.43 0.04 -5.34
N LEU A 34 18.36 -0.02 -4.53
CA LEU A 34 16.96 0.06 -4.98
C LEU A 34 16.63 -0.89 -6.16
N LYS A 35 17.09 -2.14 -6.08
CA LYS A 35 17.05 -3.12 -7.19
C LYS A 35 15.66 -3.43 -7.72
N PHE A 36 14.65 -3.41 -6.85
CA PHE A 36 13.28 -3.72 -7.23
C PHE A 36 12.24 -3.02 -6.35
N MET A 37 11.04 -2.91 -6.90
CA MET A 37 9.83 -2.53 -6.17
C MET A 37 8.64 -3.33 -6.72
N VAL A 38 7.88 -3.97 -5.84
CA VAL A 38 6.65 -4.69 -6.16
C VAL A 38 5.47 -3.94 -5.58
N LEU A 39 4.60 -3.48 -6.45
CA LEU A 39 3.42 -2.68 -6.14
C LEU A 39 2.16 -3.50 -6.39
N LEU A 40 1.16 -3.32 -5.54
CA LEU A 40 -0.20 -3.82 -5.74
C LEU A 40 -1.14 -2.65 -5.92
N LYS A 41 -2.06 -2.74 -6.87
CA LYS A 41 -3.22 -1.86 -7.00
C LYS A 41 -4.46 -2.71 -7.12
N LYS A 42 -5.57 -2.27 -6.52
CA LYS A 42 -6.89 -2.80 -6.86
C LYS A 42 -7.56 -1.88 -7.87
N ASP A 43 -8.08 -2.44 -8.94
CA ASP A 43 -8.86 -1.67 -9.91
C ASP A 43 -10.12 -1.05 -9.26
N HIS A 44 -10.60 0.07 -9.79
CA HIS A 44 -11.78 0.73 -9.25
C HIS A 44 -13.07 0.00 -9.58
N ALA A 45 -13.19 -0.53 -10.80
CA ALA A 45 -14.40 -1.13 -11.33
C ALA A 45 -14.49 -2.62 -10.98
N SER A 46 -13.43 -3.39 -11.27
CA SER A 46 -13.43 -4.85 -11.04
C SER A 46 -12.97 -5.25 -9.63
N GLU A 47 -12.37 -4.33 -8.87
CA GLU A 47 -11.66 -4.60 -7.61
C GLU A 47 -10.57 -5.68 -7.72
N GLN A 48 -10.17 -6.05 -8.95
CA GLN A 48 -9.15 -7.05 -9.20
C GLN A 48 -7.75 -6.51 -8.89
N ASN A 49 -6.86 -7.44 -8.54
CA ASN A 49 -5.49 -7.13 -8.22
C ASN A 49 -4.68 -6.89 -9.50
N HIS A 50 -3.84 -5.86 -9.48
CA HIS A 50 -2.85 -5.59 -10.50
C HIS A 50 -1.49 -5.45 -9.82
N ILE A 51 -0.55 -6.34 -10.15
CA ILE A 51 0.82 -6.28 -9.65
C ILE A 51 1.72 -5.57 -10.66
N ASN A 52 2.49 -4.60 -10.18
CA ASN A 52 3.53 -3.94 -10.96
C ASN A 52 4.89 -4.23 -10.33
N VAL A 53 5.79 -4.82 -11.10
CA VAL A 53 7.16 -5.13 -10.70
C VAL A 53 8.10 -4.18 -11.45
N LYS A 54 8.72 -3.26 -10.73
CA LYS A 54 9.76 -2.37 -11.25
C LYS A 54 11.14 -2.96 -10.95
N ILE A 55 11.96 -3.13 -11.98
CA ILE A 55 13.35 -3.60 -11.88
C ILE A 55 14.20 -2.71 -12.78
N SER A 56 15.09 -1.90 -12.20
CA SER A 56 15.80 -0.84 -12.94
C SER A 56 14.80 0.05 -13.71
N ASP A 57 14.95 0.19 -15.03
CA ASP A 57 14.06 0.95 -15.90
C ASP A 57 12.90 0.12 -16.48
N MET A 58 12.81 -1.17 -16.14
CA MET A 58 11.74 -2.04 -16.59
C MET A 58 10.52 -1.94 -15.67
N LEU A 59 9.34 -1.94 -16.28
CA LEU A 59 8.06 -2.09 -15.60
C LEU A 59 7.34 -3.32 -16.17
N ILE A 60 7.04 -4.27 -15.29
CA ILE A 60 6.33 -5.50 -15.64
C ILE A 60 4.99 -5.48 -14.90
N SER A 61 3.91 -5.44 -15.65
CA SER A 61 2.54 -5.38 -15.16
C SER A 61 1.88 -6.75 -15.33
N LEU A 62 1.31 -7.27 -14.24
CA LEU A 62 0.58 -8.54 -14.15
C LEU A 62 -0.85 -8.25 -13.70
N TYR A 63 -1.82 -8.57 -14.52
CA TYR A 63 -3.24 -8.35 -14.24
C TYR A 63 -4.11 -9.35 -15.01
N THR A 64 -5.35 -9.49 -14.61
CA THR A 64 -6.39 -10.23 -15.34
C THR A 64 -7.28 -9.23 -16.06
N GLU A 65 -7.72 -9.55 -17.28
CA GLU A 65 -8.79 -8.82 -17.95
C GLU A 65 -10.10 -9.56 -17.69
N ASP A 66 -11.16 -8.82 -17.36
CA ASP A 66 -12.50 -9.36 -17.37
C ASP A 66 -12.90 -9.47 -18.85
N ASN A 67 -13.04 -10.70 -19.36
CA ASN A 67 -13.77 -10.91 -20.61
C ASN A 67 -15.21 -10.50 -20.31
N ASP A 68 -15.64 -9.38 -20.88
CA ASP A 68 -17.04 -8.96 -20.81
C ASP A 68 -17.92 -10.17 -21.19
N GLU A 69 -18.81 -10.57 -20.28
CA GLU A 69 -19.86 -11.54 -20.52
C GLU A 69 -20.71 -11.04 -21.69
N ASP A 70 -20.41 -11.46 -22.92
CA ASP A 70 -21.35 -11.71 -24.02
C ASP A 70 -20.60 -12.01 -25.33
N ASN A 71 -20.84 -13.22 -25.87
CA ASN A 71 -20.43 -13.76 -27.18
C ASN A 71 -19.14 -14.58 -27.24
N ASP A 72 -19.10 -15.76 -26.61
CA ASP A 72 -18.74 -16.99 -27.34
C ASP A 72 -18.99 -18.22 -26.44
N GLU A 73 -20.00 -19.01 -26.79
CA GLU A 73 -20.40 -20.25 -26.09
C GLU A 73 -19.40 -21.43 -26.27
N ASP A 74 -18.18 -21.20 -26.75
CA ASP A 74 -17.26 -22.30 -27.12
C ASP A 74 -15.76 -22.02 -26.90
N ASN A 75 -15.36 -21.09 -26.01
CA ASN A 75 -13.95 -20.96 -25.60
C ASN A 75 -13.76 -21.38 -24.15
N ASP A 76 -12.88 -22.36 -23.93
CA ASP A 76 -12.34 -22.75 -22.62
C ASP A 76 -12.09 -21.50 -21.75
N GLU A 77 -12.70 -21.47 -20.56
CA GLU A 77 -12.59 -20.42 -19.53
C GLU A 77 -11.15 -20.31 -18.98
N ASP A 78 -10.18 -19.93 -19.80
CA ASP A 78 -8.85 -19.55 -19.31
C ASP A 78 -8.89 -18.04 -19.05
N ASN A 79 -9.18 -17.64 -17.81
CA ASN A 79 -8.97 -16.26 -17.33
C ASN A 79 -7.46 -15.97 -17.36
N ASP A 80 -6.94 -15.66 -18.55
CA ASP A 80 -5.51 -15.61 -18.78
C ASP A 80 -4.88 -14.40 -18.05
N VAL A 81 -3.78 -14.66 -17.37
CA VAL A 81 -2.99 -13.60 -16.74
C VAL A 81 -2.25 -12.84 -17.84
N ILE A 82 -2.61 -11.57 -18.01
CA ILE A 82 -1.94 -10.68 -18.95
C ILE A 82 -0.63 -10.18 -18.35
N VAL A 83 0.43 -10.29 -19.14
CA VAL A 83 1.77 -9.80 -18.80
C VAL A 83 2.16 -8.70 -19.78
N LYS A 84 2.26 -7.47 -19.29
CA LYS A 84 2.78 -6.34 -20.08
C LYS A 84 4.17 -5.96 -19.59
N VAL A 85 5.15 -5.97 -20.50
CA VAL A 85 6.53 -5.61 -20.20
C VAL A 85 6.88 -4.33 -20.95
N ASN A 86 7.23 -3.28 -20.21
CA ASN A 86 7.76 -2.04 -20.74
C ASN A 86 9.25 -1.94 -20.36
N GLY A 87 10.11 -1.71 -21.34
CA GLY A 87 11.57 -1.74 -21.17
C GLY A 87 12.20 -3.05 -21.66
N MET A 88 13.51 -3.16 -21.53
CA MET A 88 14.28 -4.31 -22.02
C MET A 88 15.23 -4.80 -20.93
N ASP A 89 15.44 -6.11 -20.88
CA ASP A 89 16.46 -6.76 -20.06
C ASP A 89 17.66 -7.15 -20.95
N PRO A 90 18.74 -6.34 -21.00
CA PRO A 90 19.91 -6.67 -21.80
C PRO A 90 20.64 -7.93 -21.29
N SER A 91 20.47 -8.27 -20.01
CA SER A 91 21.17 -9.39 -19.37
C SER A 91 20.49 -10.74 -19.60
N GLY A 92 19.21 -10.75 -19.97
CA GLY A 92 18.37 -11.94 -20.05
C GLY A 92 18.24 -12.70 -18.73
N SER A 93 18.48 -12.02 -17.59
CA SER A 93 18.43 -12.62 -16.26
C SER A 93 17.01 -12.69 -15.69
N ILE A 94 16.08 -11.92 -16.25
CA ILE A 94 14.66 -11.92 -15.89
C ILE A 94 13.92 -12.97 -16.73
N LYS A 95 13.16 -13.86 -16.06
CA LYS A 95 12.39 -14.92 -16.72
C LYS A 95 10.95 -14.86 -16.27
N ILE A 96 10.02 -14.88 -17.22
CA ILE A 96 8.58 -14.94 -16.95
C ILE A 96 8.07 -16.26 -17.54
N LYS A 97 7.33 -17.03 -16.74
CA LYS A 97 6.83 -18.36 -17.13
C LYS A 97 5.42 -18.57 -16.60
N ARG A 98 4.56 -19.23 -17.39
CA ARG A 98 3.32 -19.80 -16.87
C ARG A 98 3.62 -20.88 -15.83
N LYS A 99 2.82 -20.92 -14.78
CA LYS A 99 2.93 -21.87 -13.67
C LYS A 99 1.56 -22.11 -13.05
N GLY A 100 1.00 -23.30 -13.26
CA GLY A 100 -0.40 -23.54 -12.89
C GLY A 100 -1.32 -22.60 -13.67
N GLU A 101 -2.31 -22.04 -12.99
CA GLU A 101 -3.30 -21.07 -13.52
C GLU A 101 -2.77 -19.63 -13.56
N GLY A 102 -1.49 -19.41 -13.24
CA GLY A 102 -0.91 -18.07 -13.14
C GLY A 102 0.43 -17.95 -13.82
N VAL A 103 1.12 -16.85 -13.50
CA VAL A 103 2.44 -16.50 -14.05
C VAL A 103 3.42 -16.28 -12.90
N SER A 104 4.63 -16.82 -13.07
CA SER A 104 5.78 -16.53 -12.20
C SER A 104 6.84 -15.74 -12.94
N LEU A 105 7.22 -14.60 -12.35
CA LEU A 105 8.40 -13.82 -12.68
C LEU A 105 9.57 -14.21 -11.77
N TYR A 106 10.76 -14.41 -12.36
CA TYR A 106 12.00 -14.75 -11.68
C TYR A 106 13.07 -13.71 -12.04
N ALA A 107 13.65 -13.06 -11.03
CA ALA A 107 14.76 -12.11 -11.21
C ALA A 107 15.74 -12.19 -10.02
N PRO A 108 16.37 -13.36 -9.77
CA PRO A 108 17.17 -13.60 -8.56
C PRO A 108 18.43 -12.73 -8.48
N SER A 109 19.01 -12.33 -9.61
CA SER A 109 20.10 -11.34 -9.69
C SER A 109 19.71 -9.98 -9.10
N HIS A 110 18.42 -9.65 -9.13
CA HIS A 110 17.85 -8.41 -8.61
C HIS A 110 17.22 -8.56 -7.22
N GLY A 111 17.27 -9.75 -6.60
CA GLY A 111 16.72 -9.99 -5.26
C GLY A 111 15.36 -10.69 -5.23
N LEU A 112 14.69 -10.81 -6.38
CA LEU A 112 13.36 -11.45 -6.49
C LEU A 112 13.51 -12.91 -6.90
N GLN A 113 13.33 -13.81 -5.93
CA GLN A 113 13.35 -15.25 -6.18
C GLN A 113 12.13 -15.71 -6.97
N GLU A 114 10.94 -15.15 -6.70
CA GLU A 114 9.71 -15.43 -7.44
C GLU A 114 8.65 -14.35 -7.13
N VAL A 115 8.02 -13.78 -8.16
CA VAL A 115 6.75 -13.06 -8.03
C VAL A 115 5.72 -13.86 -8.81
N TYR A 116 4.81 -14.51 -8.09
CA TYR A 116 3.72 -15.30 -8.65
C TYR A 116 2.41 -14.53 -8.55
N PHE A 117 1.61 -14.58 -9.61
CA PHE A 117 0.30 -13.94 -9.70
C PHE A 117 -0.68 -14.82 -10.47
N ASP A 118 -1.88 -14.98 -9.92
CA ASP A 118 -3.06 -15.57 -10.54
C ASP A 118 -4.29 -14.70 -10.20
N LYS A 119 -5.48 -15.12 -10.63
CA LYS A 119 -6.74 -14.40 -10.41
C LYS A 119 -7.06 -14.15 -8.93
N ASP A 120 -6.81 -15.14 -8.07
CA ASP A 120 -7.23 -15.17 -6.67
C ASP A 120 -6.11 -14.79 -5.69
N SER A 121 -4.87 -14.91 -6.13
CA SER A 121 -3.71 -15.01 -5.27
C SER A 121 -2.44 -14.44 -5.89
N TRP A 122 -1.54 -14.04 -5.00
CA TRP A 122 -0.19 -13.67 -5.38
C TRP A 122 0.79 -14.02 -4.29
N LYS A 123 2.04 -14.21 -4.67
CA LYS A 123 3.14 -14.56 -3.76
C LYS A 123 4.44 -13.89 -4.18
N ILE A 124 5.13 -13.32 -3.21
CA ILE A 124 6.48 -12.79 -3.40
C ILE A 124 7.43 -13.66 -2.58
N LYS A 125 8.54 -14.05 -3.20
CA LYS A 125 9.69 -14.66 -2.55
C LYS A 125 10.92 -13.84 -2.91
N VAL A 126 11.72 -13.52 -1.91
CA VAL A 126 13.03 -12.90 -2.08
C VAL A 126 14.12 -13.93 -1.89
N VAL A 127 15.27 -13.70 -2.52
CA VAL A 127 16.47 -14.53 -2.34
C VAL A 127 17.04 -14.36 -0.93
N ASP A 128 17.80 -15.35 -0.45
CA ASP A 128 18.32 -15.35 0.93
C ASP A 128 19.19 -14.14 1.26
N TRP A 129 19.95 -13.61 0.29
CA TRP A 129 20.77 -12.43 0.52
C TRP A 129 19.96 -11.15 0.68
N MET A 130 18.65 -11.13 0.39
CA MET A 130 17.77 -9.97 0.65
C MET A 130 17.19 -9.94 2.08
N LYS A 131 17.47 -10.93 2.92
CA LYS A 131 17.01 -10.95 4.32
C LYS A 131 17.48 -9.69 5.07
N GLY A 132 16.55 -9.02 5.73
CA GLY A 132 16.76 -7.76 6.46
C GLY A 132 16.90 -6.50 5.60
N GLN A 133 16.89 -6.65 4.27
CA GLN A 133 17.12 -5.56 3.30
C GLN A 133 15.84 -5.13 2.57
N THR A 134 14.73 -5.84 2.76
CA THR A 134 13.43 -5.47 2.19
C THR A 134 12.65 -4.54 3.11
N CYS A 135 11.72 -3.77 2.55
CA CYS A 135 10.65 -3.12 3.30
C CYS A 135 9.36 -3.07 2.46
N GLY A 136 8.23 -2.75 3.09
CA GLY A 136 6.90 -2.86 2.51
C GLY A 136 5.96 -3.72 3.36
N LEU A 137 4.76 -4.00 2.84
CA LEU A 137 3.74 -4.81 3.51
C LEU A 137 4.16 -6.25 3.81
N CYS A 138 5.08 -6.81 3.03
CA CYS A 138 5.65 -8.14 3.25
C CYS A 138 6.78 -8.16 4.29
N GLY A 139 7.18 -7.00 4.85
CA GLY A 139 8.16 -6.92 5.93
C GLY A 139 9.61 -7.01 5.48
N ARG A 140 10.51 -7.22 6.44
CA ARG A 140 11.97 -7.16 6.24
C ARG A 140 12.65 -8.50 5.95
N ALA A 141 11.95 -9.62 6.10
CA ALA A 141 12.52 -10.96 5.97
C ALA A 141 13.74 -11.22 6.89
N ASP A 142 13.84 -10.56 8.04
CA ASP A 142 14.93 -10.70 9.02
C ASP A 142 14.66 -11.77 10.09
N GLY A 143 13.48 -12.40 10.08
CA GLY A 143 13.06 -13.37 11.09
C GLY A 143 12.49 -12.75 12.37
N GLU A 144 12.35 -11.42 12.43
CA GLU A 144 11.77 -10.71 13.58
C GLU A 144 10.28 -10.42 13.36
N ASP A 145 9.40 -11.11 14.08
CA ASP A 145 7.94 -11.02 13.90
C ASP A 145 7.26 -9.98 14.81
N ARG A 146 7.93 -9.49 15.86
CA ARG A 146 7.34 -8.55 16.82
C ARG A 146 7.27 -7.14 16.26
N GLN A 147 8.21 -6.79 15.38
CA GLN A 147 8.35 -5.46 14.78
C GLN A 147 7.81 -5.37 13.35
N GLU A 148 6.96 -6.31 12.95
CA GLU A 148 6.47 -6.43 11.57
C GLU A 148 5.73 -5.19 11.06
N TYR A 149 5.02 -4.48 11.93
CA TYR A 149 4.20 -3.32 11.58
C TYR A 149 5.00 -2.03 11.60
N ARG A 150 6.13 -2.02 10.89
CA ARG A 150 7.01 -0.86 10.74
C ARG A 150 6.63 -0.03 9.52
N THR A 151 6.18 1.19 9.74
CA THR A 151 5.80 2.13 8.67
C THR A 151 7.02 2.64 7.90
N PRO A 152 6.85 3.29 6.75
CA PRO A 152 7.95 3.94 6.03
C PRO A 152 8.73 4.97 6.87
N SER A 153 8.06 5.64 7.82
CA SER A 153 8.70 6.56 8.77
C SER A 153 9.53 5.88 9.85
N GLY A 154 9.56 4.54 9.87
CA GLY A 154 10.28 3.74 10.87
C GLY A 154 9.53 3.55 12.19
N ARG A 155 8.30 4.09 12.32
CA ARG A 155 7.43 3.94 13.48
C ARG A 155 6.84 2.52 13.52
N LEU A 156 6.72 1.97 14.72
CA LEU A 156 5.98 0.72 14.95
C LEU A 156 4.54 1.06 15.34
N THR A 157 3.58 0.59 14.54
CA THR A 157 2.15 0.72 14.85
C THR A 157 1.60 -0.60 15.38
N LYS A 158 0.55 -0.52 16.20
CA LYS A 158 -0.15 -1.70 16.72
C LYS A 158 -1.30 -2.14 15.81
N SER A 159 -1.72 -1.28 14.88
CA SER A 159 -2.83 -1.51 13.97
C SER A 159 -2.32 -2.04 12.63
N SER A 160 -2.74 -3.26 12.25
CA SER A 160 -2.39 -3.84 10.95
C SER A 160 -2.95 -3.02 9.77
N VAL A 161 -4.10 -2.37 9.96
CA VAL A 161 -4.72 -1.54 8.92
C VAL A 161 -3.98 -0.20 8.79
N SER A 162 -3.61 0.44 9.91
CA SER A 162 -2.77 1.67 9.89
C SER A 162 -1.42 1.38 9.24
N PHE A 163 -0.79 0.26 9.61
CA PHE A 163 0.42 -0.23 8.97
C PHE A 163 0.22 -0.38 7.46
N ALA A 164 -0.85 -1.06 7.04
CA ALA A 164 -1.10 -1.31 5.64
C ALA A 164 -1.36 -0.03 4.82
N HIS A 165 -2.08 0.93 5.41
CA HIS A 165 -2.36 2.23 4.81
C HIS A 165 -1.11 3.10 4.71
N SER A 166 -0.17 2.98 5.64
CA SER A 166 1.08 3.75 5.61
C SER A 166 1.98 3.43 4.39
N TRP A 167 1.77 2.29 3.73
CA TRP A 167 2.50 1.86 2.53
C TRP A 167 1.75 2.17 1.22
N VAL A 168 0.68 2.97 1.27
CA VAL A 168 0.00 3.49 0.09
C VAL A 168 0.85 4.59 -0.53
N LEU A 169 0.90 4.63 -1.86
CA LEU A 169 1.42 5.75 -2.63
C LEU A 169 0.26 6.70 -2.92
N PRO A 170 0.12 7.81 -2.17
CA PRO A 170 -0.95 8.79 -2.38
C PRO A 170 -0.72 9.56 -3.68
N SER A 171 -1.77 10.21 -4.16
CA SER A 171 -1.65 11.24 -5.19
C SER A 171 -1.65 12.63 -4.57
N GLU A 172 -1.08 13.58 -5.31
CA GLU A 172 -1.15 15.00 -5.00
C GLU A 172 -2.25 15.71 -5.79
N SER A 173 -2.71 15.15 -6.92
CA SER A 173 -3.77 15.75 -7.74
C SER A 173 -4.61 14.71 -8.51
N CYS A 174 -5.80 15.12 -8.92
CA CYS A 174 -6.68 14.32 -9.79
C CYS A 174 -6.37 14.44 -11.29
N ARG A 175 -5.38 15.25 -11.67
CA ARG A 175 -5.12 15.62 -13.07
C ARG A 175 -4.33 14.56 -13.85
N ASP A 176 -3.76 13.58 -13.17
CA ASP A 176 -3.08 12.46 -13.82
C ASP A 176 -4.12 11.41 -14.28
N GLU A 177 -4.35 11.36 -15.59
CA GLU A 177 -5.30 10.42 -16.20
C GLU A 177 -4.81 8.97 -16.17
N SER A 178 -3.51 8.74 -16.00
CA SER A 178 -2.91 7.40 -16.12
C SER A 178 -2.92 6.60 -14.82
N VAL A 179 -3.02 7.26 -13.65
CA VAL A 179 -3.15 6.62 -12.33
C VAL A 179 -3.98 7.52 -11.40
N LYS A 180 -5.30 7.39 -11.42
CA LYS A 180 -6.19 8.15 -10.52
C LYS A 180 -6.23 7.54 -9.12
N CYS A 181 -5.12 7.51 -8.39
CA CYS A 181 -5.23 7.39 -6.94
C CYS A 181 -5.91 8.67 -6.44
N LEU A 182 -7.09 8.55 -5.85
CA LEU A 182 -7.92 9.69 -5.45
C LEU A 182 -7.75 10.05 -3.97
N MET A 183 -6.62 9.66 -3.39
CA MET A 183 -6.36 9.74 -1.95
C MET A 183 -5.03 10.42 -1.66
N THR A 184 -5.00 11.08 -0.52
CA THR A 184 -3.82 11.71 0.08
C THR A 184 -3.70 11.31 1.55
N PHE A 185 -2.58 11.67 2.17
CA PHE A 185 -2.36 11.49 3.60
C PHE A 185 -2.59 12.79 4.35
N GLU A 186 -3.35 12.71 5.45
CA GLU A 186 -3.57 13.84 6.36
C GLU A 186 -3.38 13.43 7.81
N SER A 187 -2.95 14.40 8.64
CA SER A 187 -3.05 14.28 10.10
C SER A 187 -4.46 14.70 10.52
N VAL A 188 -5.12 13.86 11.32
CA VAL A 188 -6.52 14.07 11.70
C VAL A 188 -6.61 14.56 13.14
N LYS A 189 -7.53 15.48 13.40
CA LYS A 189 -7.81 15.94 14.75
C LYS A 189 -8.71 14.94 15.47
N LEU A 190 -8.39 14.61 16.71
CA LEU A 190 -9.30 13.84 17.57
C LEU A 190 -10.55 14.67 17.89
N GLU A 191 -11.73 14.15 17.55
CA GLU A 191 -13.01 14.84 17.79
C GLU A 191 -13.42 14.81 19.27
N LYS A 192 -12.97 13.80 20.01
CA LYS A 192 -13.23 13.65 21.44
C LYS A 192 -12.61 14.82 22.21
N GLN A 193 -13.43 15.50 23.02
CA GLN A 193 -12.92 16.46 23.99
C GLN A 193 -12.08 15.72 25.02
N VAL A 194 -10.79 15.97 25.01
CA VAL A 194 -9.87 15.50 26.04
C VAL A 194 -9.52 16.73 26.87
N ILE A 195 -9.75 16.64 28.18
CA ILE A 195 -9.44 17.71 29.14
C ILE A 195 -8.17 17.28 29.86
N VAL A 196 -7.08 18.03 29.68
CA VAL A 196 -5.83 17.85 30.44
C VAL A 196 -5.58 19.18 31.15
N ASP A 197 -5.27 19.11 32.44
CA ASP A 197 -5.01 20.29 33.28
C ASP A 197 -6.10 21.38 33.19
N ALA A 198 -7.37 20.95 33.14
CA ALA A 198 -8.55 21.81 33.02
C ALA A 198 -8.62 22.67 31.74
N GLN A 199 -7.84 22.33 30.70
CA GLN A 199 -7.88 22.98 29.39
C GLN A 199 -8.24 21.98 28.28
N GLU A 200 -9.14 22.38 27.36
CA GLU A 200 -9.34 21.63 26.12
C GLU A 200 -8.08 21.72 25.28
N SER A 201 -7.56 20.59 24.78
CA SER A 201 -6.61 20.65 23.69
C SER A 201 -6.93 19.74 22.53
N LYS A 202 -6.29 20.09 21.43
CA LYS A 202 -6.45 19.48 20.13
C LYS A 202 -5.38 18.41 20.00
N CYS A 203 -5.79 17.15 19.98
CA CYS A 203 -4.89 16.05 19.64
C CYS A 203 -4.87 15.84 18.14
N TYR A 204 -3.70 15.49 17.61
CA TYR A 204 -3.52 15.21 16.19
C TYR A 204 -2.89 13.83 16.00
N SER A 205 -3.26 13.13 14.93
CA SER A 205 -2.69 11.82 14.65
C SER A 205 -1.21 11.94 14.30
N VAL A 206 -0.40 11.07 14.91
CA VAL A 206 1.06 10.96 14.67
C VAL A 206 1.42 9.89 13.64
N GLU A 207 0.39 9.28 13.05
CA GLU A 207 0.48 8.46 11.85
C GLU A 207 -0.44 9.11 10.80
N PRO A 208 -0.09 9.04 9.51
CA PRO A 208 -0.93 9.59 8.44
C PRO A 208 -2.21 8.76 8.27
N VAL A 209 -3.33 9.43 8.01
CA VAL A 209 -4.62 8.80 7.70
C VAL A 209 -4.97 9.04 6.23
N LEU A 210 -5.43 8.01 5.53
CA LEU A 210 -5.91 8.15 4.16
C LEU A 210 -7.19 9.00 4.12
N ARG A 211 -7.14 10.06 3.34
CA ARG A 211 -8.26 10.95 3.03
C ARG A 211 -8.42 11.05 1.52
N CYS A 212 -9.64 11.38 1.08
CA CYS A 212 -9.86 11.66 -0.34
C CYS A 212 -9.21 13.00 -0.67
N LEU A 213 -8.78 13.16 -1.92
CA LEU A 213 -8.30 14.44 -2.40
C LEU A 213 -9.37 15.54 -2.24
N PRO A 214 -8.96 16.81 -2.10
CA PRO A 214 -9.88 17.94 -2.13
C PRO A 214 -10.79 17.91 -3.37
N GLY A 215 -12.08 18.16 -3.20
CA GLY A 215 -13.08 18.04 -4.28
C GLY A 215 -13.61 16.62 -4.53
N CYS A 216 -13.17 15.64 -3.72
CA CYS A 216 -13.63 14.26 -3.73
C CYS A 216 -14.33 13.88 -2.42
N LEU A 217 -15.22 12.89 -2.51
CA LEU A 217 -15.98 12.37 -1.39
C LEU A 217 -15.65 10.89 -1.15
N PRO A 218 -15.58 10.45 0.12
CA PRO A 218 -15.41 9.04 0.43
C PRO A 218 -16.67 8.25 0.05
N VAL A 219 -16.47 7.15 -0.66
CA VAL A 219 -17.52 6.17 -0.99
C VAL A 219 -17.45 4.98 -0.05
N ARG A 220 -16.23 4.62 0.40
CA ARG A 220 -16.00 3.57 1.39
C ARG A 220 -14.97 4.04 2.40
N THR A 221 -15.23 3.74 3.67
CA THR A 221 -14.29 3.98 4.78
C THR A 221 -14.02 2.69 5.53
N THR A 222 -13.00 2.70 6.38
CA THR A 222 -12.73 1.63 7.33
C THR A 222 -12.23 2.21 8.66
N PRO A 223 -12.66 1.65 9.80
CA PRO A 223 -12.16 2.09 11.10
C PRO A 223 -10.71 1.63 11.28
N ILE A 224 -9.86 2.57 11.70
CA ILE A 224 -8.46 2.33 12.03
C ILE A 224 -8.18 2.81 13.46
N THR A 225 -7.38 2.05 14.20
CA THR A 225 -6.82 2.52 15.47
C THR A 225 -5.49 3.20 15.20
N ILE A 226 -5.33 4.45 15.64
CA ILE A 226 -4.15 5.26 15.35
C ILE A 226 -3.67 6.01 16.60
N GLY A 227 -2.37 6.29 16.68
CA GLY A 227 -1.81 7.11 17.75
C GLY A 227 -2.11 8.61 17.57
N PHE A 228 -2.38 9.28 18.68
CA PHE A 228 -2.55 10.73 18.77
C PHE A 228 -1.53 11.34 19.73
N HIS A 229 -1.11 12.55 19.42
CA HIS A 229 -0.27 13.38 20.28
C HIS A 229 -1.01 14.66 20.68
N TRP A 230 -0.81 15.05 21.92
CA TRP A 230 -1.23 16.30 22.52
C TRP A 230 -0.03 17.25 22.57
N PRO A 231 -0.02 18.33 21.77
CA PRO A 231 1.00 19.35 21.91
C PRO A 231 0.78 20.13 23.21
N ALA A 232 1.78 20.13 24.10
CA ALA A 232 1.73 20.95 25.30
C ALA A 232 1.79 22.45 24.93
N HIS A 233 0.83 23.23 25.42
CA HIS A 233 0.68 24.68 25.28
C HIS A 233 0.36 25.20 23.86
N SER A 234 -0.71 25.98 23.80
CA SER A 234 -1.50 26.40 22.64
C SER A 234 -0.87 27.44 21.71
N ASN A 235 0.43 27.34 21.41
CA ASN A 235 1.12 28.23 20.46
C ASN A 235 1.77 27.48 19.28
N LEU A 236 1.13 26.42 18.79
CA LEU A 236 1.48 25.89 17.48
C LEU A 236 0.78 26.73 16.40
N ASN A 237 1.54 27.63 15.77
CA ASN A 237 1.19 28.12 14.45
C ASN A 237 0.95 26.90 13.54
N ARG A 238 -0.23 26.88 12.91
CA ARG A 238 -0.81 25.74 12.17
C ARG A 238 0.11 25.16 11.08
N SER A 239 1.15 25.87 10.63
CA SER A 239 2.08 25.38 9.60
C SER A 239 3.38 24.77 10.14
N GLU A 240 3.91 25.22 11.28
CA GLU A 240 5.23 24.76 11.76
C GLU A 240 5.14 23.51 12.64
N GLY A 241 4.10 23.35 13.45
CA GLY A 241 3.94 22.20 14.36
C GLY A 241 3.55 20.88 13.70
N LEU A 242 2.82 20.94 12.58
CA LEU A 242 2.30 19.77 11.87
C LEU A 242 3.38 19.07 11.02
N SER A 243 4.44 19.78 10.64
CA SER A 243 5.55 19.20 9.87
C SER A 243 6.31 18.10 10.64
N SER A 244 6.36 18.18 11.97
CA SER A 244 7.01 17.19 12.85
C SER A 244 6.03 16.28 13.60
N ILE A 245 4.73 16.34 13.31
CA ILE A 245 3.72 15.59 14.10
C ILE A 245 3.94 14.07 14.00
N TYR A 246 4.40 13.59 12.86
CA TYR A 246 4.67 12.17 12.61
C TYR A 246 5.88 11.62 13.38
N GLU A 247 6.66 12.48 14.03
CA GLU A 247 7.80 12.12 14.88
C GLU A 247 7.45 12.14 16.37
N LYS A 248 6.27 12.66 16.75
CA LYS A 248 5.88 12.83 18.15
C LYS A 248 5.49 11.53 18.84
N SER A 249 5.57 11.49 20.16
CA SER A 249 5.12 10.35 20.95
C SER A 249 3.63 10.08 20.77
N VAL A 250 3.22 8.82 20.95
CA VAL A 250 1.81 8.48 21.05
C VAL A 250 1.40 8.67 22.51
N ASP A 251 0.50 9.61 22.78
CA ASP A 251 -0.04 9.84 24.12
C ASP A 251 -1.28 9.00 24.37
N LEU A 252 -2.09 8.78 23.33
CA LEU A 252 -3.25 7.91 23.35
C LEU A 252 -3.49 7.27 21.97
N SER A 253 -4.16 6.12 21.94
CA SER A 253 -4.61 5.49 20.70
C SER A 253 -6.13 5.43 20.66
N GLU A 254 -6.73 5.93 19.60
CA GLU A 254 -8.19 5.98 19.42
C GLU A 254 -8.56 5.56 18.01
N LYS A 255 -9.84 5.21 17.82
CA LYS A 255 -10.38 4.86 16.50
C LYS A 255 -10.71 6.12 15.70
N THR A 256 -10.42 6.08 14.41
CA THR A 256 -10.85 7.07 13.41
C THR A 256 -11.19 6.36 12.10
N GLU A 257 -11.87 7.03 11.18
CA GLU A 257 -12.17 6.49 9.86
C GLU A 257 -11.06 6.83 8.88
N ALA A 258 -10.58 5.86 8.11
CA ALA A 258 -9.73 6.06 6.94
C ALA A 258 -10.54 5.83 5.66
N HIS A 259 -10.28 6.62 4.61
CA HIS A 259 -10.96 6.45 3.33
C HIS A 259 -10.27 5.34 2.52
N VAL A 260 -11.07 4.47 1.88
CA VAL A 260 -10.56 3.34 1.07
C VAL A 260 -11.20 3.26 -0.32
N ALA A 261 -12.19 4.11 -0.61
CA ALA A 261 -12.62 4.42 -1.97
C ALA A 261 -13.13 5.86 -2.01
N CYS A 262 -12.83 6.58 -3.10
CA CYS A 262 -13.18 7.98 -3.27
C CYS A 262 -13.80 8.20 -4.65
N ARG A 263 -14.70 9.17 -4.74
CA ARG A 263 -15.28 9.64 -6.00
C ARG A 263 -15.14 11.15 -6.06
N CYS A 264 -14.60 11.64 -7.17
CA CYS A 264 -14.35 13.07 -7.37
C CYS A 264 -15.46 13.73 -8.18
N SER A 265 -15.71 15.00 -7.88
CA SER A 265 -16.48 15.89 -8.75
C SER A 265 -15.60 16.41 -9.90
N GLU A 266 -16.20 17.07 -10.88
CA GLU A 266 -15.46 17.76 -11.97
C GLU A 266 -14.53 18.87 -11.46
N GLN A 267 -14.64 19.25 -10.18
CA GLN A 267 -13.86 20.30 -9.53
C GLN A 267 -12.60 19.78 -8.82
N CYS A 268 -12.22 18.51 -8.97
CA CYS A 268 -10.97 18.04 -8.38
C CYS A 268 -9.77 18.69 -9.07
N ILE A 269 -9.00 19.49 -8.32
CA ILE A 269 -7.90 20.31 -8.82
C ILE A 269 -6.58 19.84 -8.22
#